data_AF-A0A9C9XAI2-F1
#
_entry.id   AF-A0A9C9XAI2-F1
#
_cell.length_a   1.000
_cell.length_b   1.000
_cell.length_c   1.000
_cell.angle_alpha   90.00
_cell.angle_beta   90.00
_cell.angle_gamma   90.00
#
_symmetry.space_group_name_H-M   'P 1'
#
loop_
_entity.id
_entity.type
_entity.pdbx_description
1 polymer ?
#
loop_
_entity_poly.entity_id
_entity_poly.type
_entity_poly.pdbx_seq_one_letter_code
_entity_poly.pdbx_strand_id
1 'polypeptide(L)'
;MASIDREVNLRSSISFSTWTSRIIKGLPNSGLSWRDSNEQTYKEYVVSETNGNSITLKADGPLICRGEITLLDGDGNVLLEDSEAWLCRCGASKKMPFCDGSHKQADFHHAGEFEDARAETLEDTSGPLQITVKPNAMLSFRGAVTIRSEDGRFQTQRSRGALCRCGQSQKKPFCDASHKQCGFVAD
;
A
#
# COMPACT_ATOMS: atom_id res chain seq x y z
N MET A 1 -38.76 60.66 10.33
CA MET A 1 -38.53 59.62 11.35
C MET A 1 -37.72 58.55 10.63
N ALA A 2 -36.39 58.68 10.59
CA ALA A 2 -35.47 58.01 11.52
C ALA A 2 -35.73 56.49 11.54
N SER A 3 -34.80 55.59 11.27
CA SER A 3 -33.39 55.62 10.88
C SER A 3 -32.94 54.15 10.77
N ILE A 4 -31.73 53.89 10.22
CA ILE A 4 -30.88 52.67 10.42
C ILE A 4 -31.26 51.48 9.51
N ASP A 5 -30.41 50.82 8.71
CA ASP A 5 -28.94 50.81 8.48
C ASP A 5 -28.70 50.23 7.06
N ARG A 6 -27.90 50.87 6.20
CA ARG A 6 -26.49 50.57 5.85
C ARG A 6 -26.23 49.31 5.00
N GLU A 7 -25.71 49.60 3.81
CA GLU A 7 -24.87 48.80 2.90
C GLU A 7 -23.75 48.06 3.68
N VAL A 8 -23.03 47.04 3.20
CA VAL A 8 -22.32 46.89 1.91
C VAL A 8 -21.73 45.47 1.82
N ASN A 9 -21.62 44.99 0.58
CA ASN A 9 -20.53 44.20 -0.03
C ASN A 9 -19.95 42.95 0.66
N LEU A 10 -20.18 41.83 -0.02
CA LEU A 10 -19.43 40.58 0.06
C LEU A 10 -18.00 40.78 -0.49
N ARG A 11 -17.00 40.63 0.39
CA ARG A 11 -15.65 40.20 0.01
C ARG A 11 -15.33 38.93 0.79
N SER A 12 -15.10 37.86 0.05
CA SER A 12 -14.70 36.55 0.53
C SER A 12 -13.28 36.59 1.11
N SER A 13 -13.19 36.45 2.43
CA SER A 13 -11.99 36.05 3.15
C SER A 13 -12.32 34.75 3.89
N ILE A 14 -11.84 33.61 3.38
CA ILE A 14 -11.97 32.32 4.06
C ILE A 14 -10.89 32.30 5.15
N SER A 15 -11.33 32.46 6.40
CA SER A 15 -10.55 32.21 7.60
C SER A 15 -10.91 30.81 8.13
N PHE A 16 -9.88 30.02 8.42
CA PHE A 16 -9.94 28.77 9.16
C PHE A 16 -10.67 28.94 10.51
N SER A 17 -11.45 27.94 10.94
CA SER A 17 -11.49 27.56 12.36
C SER A 17 -12.11 26.18 12.62
N THR A 18 -11.39 25.44 13.46
CA THR A 18 -11.85 24.42 14.42
C THR A 18 -12.31 23.05 13.90
N TRP A 19 -11.32 22.18 13.75
CA TRP A 19 -11.46 20.74 14.01
C TRP A 19 -12.00 20.52 15.43
N THR A 20 -13.21 19.97 15.54
CA THR A 20 -13.66 19.29 16.76
C THR A 20 -13.49 17.80 16.56
N SER A 21 -12.45 17.24 17.17
CA SER A 21 -12.32 15.79 17.35
C SER A 21 -13.51 15.27 18.14
N ARG A 22 -14.34 14.43 17.52
CA ARG A 22 -15.36 13.66 18.20
C ARG A 22 -15.11 12.18 17.96
N ILE A 23 -14.62 11.54 19.03
CA ILE A 23 -14.52 10.09 19.19
C ILE A 23 -15.92 9.50 19.01
N ILE A 24 -16.12 8.66 17.99
CA ILE A 24 -17.30 7.80 17.91
C ILE A 24 -16.92 6.47 18.54
N LYS A 25 -17.42 6.23 19.76
CA LYS A 25 -17.54 4.88 20.31
C LYS A 25 -18.50 4.10 19.42
N GLY A 26 -18.03 3.03 18.80
CA GLY A 26 -18.87 2.14 18.00
C GLY A 26 -19.91 1.40 18.86
N LEU A 27 -21.05 1.11 18.23
CA LEU A 27 -21.96 0.02 18.59
C LEU A 27 -22.44 -0.67 17.31
N PRO A 28 -22.74 -1.99 17.35
CA PRO A 28 -22.84 -2.83 16.17
C PRO A 28 -24.21 -2.69 15.50
N ASN A 29 -24.21 -2.74 14.17
CA ASN A 29 -25.38 -3.00 13.32
C ASN A 29 -26.51 -1.97 13.39
N SER A 30 -26.31 -0.78 12.81
CA SER A 30 -27.37 -0.09 12.06
C SER A 30 -26.76 1.04 11.23
N GLY A 31 -26.92 0.94 9.91
CA GLY A 31 -26.43 1.96 8.97
C GLY A 31 -27.18 3.27 9.16
N LEU A 32 -26.44 4.37 9.30
CA LEU A 32 -26.96 5.73 9.22
C LEU A 32 -26.63 6.28 7.83
N SER A 33 -27.65 6.63 7.05
CA SER A 33 -27.48 7.34 5.77
C SER A 33 -27.71 8.83 5.97
N TRP A 34 -26.76 9.66 5.53
CA TRP A 34 -26.97 11.09 5.30
C TRP A 34 -26.89 11.39 3.81
N ARG A 35 -27.66 12.37 3.34
CA ARG A 35 -27.60 12.88 1.96
C ARG A 35 -26.99 14.28 1.97
N ASP A 36 -25.84 14.44 1.33
CA ASP A 36 -25.29 15.74 0.92
C ASP A 36 -25.24 15.82 -0.61
N SER A 37 -25.57 17.00 -1.15
CA SER A 37 -25.87 17.27 -2.57
C SER A 37 -24.65 17.60 -3.42
N ASN A 38 -23.53 16.88 -3.24
CA ASN A 38 -22.37 17.01 -4.13
C ASN A 38 -21.84 15.61 -4.46
N GLU A 39 -22.06 15.19 -5.71
CA GLU A 39 -21.74 13.88 -6.31
C GLU A 39 -20.22 13.58 -6.35
N GLN A 40 -19.60 13.47 -5.19
CA GLN A 40 -18.35 12.73 -5.05
C GLN A 40 -18.65 11.50 -4.21
N THR A 41 -18.90 10.40 -4.92
CA THR A 41 -19.06 9.06 -4.35
C THR A 41 -17.73 8.64 -3.73
N TYR A 42 -17.50 9.02 -2.48
CA TYR A 42 -16.46 8.42 -1.66
C TYR A 42 -16.97 7.02 -1.28
N LYS A 43 -16.42 5.99 -1.93
CA LYS A 43 -16.62 4.62 -1.48
C LYS A 43 -16.00 4.51 -0.09
N GLU A 44 -16.86 4.32 0.91
CA GLU A 44 -16.45 3.92 2.24
C GLU A 44 -15.66 2.62 2.12
N TYR A 45 -14.33 2.71 2.26
CA TYR A 45 -13.46 1.54 2.30
C TYR A 45 -13.61 0.93 3.68
N VAL A 46 -14.58 0.03 3.83
CA VAL A 46 -14.64 -0.85 5.00
C VAL A 46 -13.37 -1.71 4.92
N VAL A 47 -12.39 -1.41 5.77
CA VAL A 47 -11.23 -2.27 5.95
C VAL A 47 -11.74 -3.51 6.69
N SER A 48 -12.28 -4.47 5.93
CA SER A 48 -12.61 -5.78 6.48
C SER A 48 -11.35 -6.35 7.09
N GLU A 49 -11.42 -6.83 8.33
CA GLU A 49 -10.36 -7.64 8.95
C GLU A 49 -9.91 -8.67 7.91
N THR A 50 -8.69 -8.51 7.36
CA THR A 50 -8.23 -9.34 6.26
C THR A 50 -7.89 -10.70 6.84
N ASN A 51 -8.81 -11.66 6.75
CA ASN A 51 -8.56 -13.07 7.05
C ASN A 51 -7.66 -13.75 5.99
N GLY A 52 -6.76 -12.99 5.35
CA GLY A 52 -5.93 -13.47 4.25
C GLY A 52 -4.68 -12.64 4.03
N ASN A 53 -3.84 -13.13 3.14
CA ASN A 53 -2.54 -12.56 2.85
C ASN A 53 -2.68 -11.13 2.32
N SER A 54 -1.81 -10.24 2.80
CA SER A 54 -1.70 -8.88 2.30
C SER A 54 -0.26 -8.44 2.10
N ILE A 55 -0.03 -7.59 1.12
CA ILE A 55 1.23 -6.88 0.89
C ILE A 55 0.91 -5.39 0.84
N THR A 56 1.29 -4.68 1.90
CA THR A 56 1.06 -3.24 2.01
C THR A 56 2.29 -2.48 1.54
N LEU A 57 2.11 -1.55 0.59
CA LEU A 57 3.14 -0.62 0.15
C LEU A 57 3.19 0.54 1.14
N LYS A 58 4.22 0.56 2.00
CA LYS A 58 4.48 1.73 2.83
C LYS A 58 5.02 2.86 1.96
N ALA A 59 4.44 4.06 2.07
CA ALA A 59 4.94 5.24 1.38
C ALA A 59 6.42 5.46 1.73
N ASP A 60 7.26 5.65 0.70
CA ASP A 60 8.72 5.82 0.81
C ASP A 60 9.45 4.70 1.58
N GLY A 61 8.78 3.57 1.78
CA GLY A 61 9.21 2.52 2.70
C GLY A 61 9.11 1.12 2.11
N PRO A 62 9.16 0.08 2.95
CA PRO A 62 9.18 -1.31 2.52
C PRO A 62 7.82 -1.81 1.99
N LEU A 63 7.84 -3.05 1.51
CA LEU A 63 6.67 -3.90 1.40
C LEU A 63 6.44 -4.58 2.75
N ILE A 64 5.25 -4.44 3.32
CA ILE A 64 4.86 -5.10 4.57
C ILE A 64 3.94 -6.26 4.19
N CYS A 65 4.49 -7.47 4.22
CA CYS A 65 3.77 -8.70 3.95
C CYS A 65 3.18 -9.24 5.26
N ARG A 66 1.91 -9.65 5.24
CA ARG A 66 1.21 -10.32 6.35
C ARG A 66 0.42 -11.52 5.86
N GLY A 67 0.36 -12.59 6.64
CA GLY A 67 -0.36 -13.82 6.30
C GLY A 67 0.44 -15.06 6.66
N GLU A 68 0.27 -16.17 5.93
CA GLU A 68 1.08 -17.38 6.14
C GLU A 68 2.29 -17.35 5.20
N ILE A 69 3.39 -16.71 5.62
CA ILE A 69 4.50 -16.39 4.71
C ILE A 69 5.58 -17.46 4.78
N THR A 70 5.98 -17.98 3.63
CA THR A 70 7.22 -18.74 3.45
C THR A 70 8.12 -17.98 2.46
N LEU A 71 9.22 -17.43 2.96
CA LEU A 71 10.24 -16.78 2.15
C LEU A 71 11.33 -17.80 1.76
N LEU A 72 11.61 -17.91 0.47
CA LEU A 72 12.61 -18.81 -0.08
C LEU A 72 13.72 -18.04 -0.82
N ASP A 73 14.91 -18.63 -0.88
CA ASP A 73 15.97 -18.18 -1.79
C ASP A 73 15.77 -18.69 -3.24
N GLY A 74 16.73 -18.40 -4.11
CA GLY A 74 16.69 -18.80 -5.53
C GLY A 74 16.70 -20.31 -5.76
N ASP A 75 17.27 -21.07 -4.83
CA ASP A 75 17.42 -22.53 -4.87
C ASP A 75 16.25 -23.26 -4.21
N GLY A 76 15.38 -22.52 -3.52
CA GLY A 76 14.19 -23.03 -2.84
C GLY A 76 14.41 -23.35 -1.36
N ASN A 77 15.55 -22.96 -0.77
CA ASN A 77 15.75 -23.10 0.66
C ASN A 77 14.92 -22.06 1.41
N VAL A 78 14.40 -22.44 2.58
CA VAL A 78 13.62 -21.56 3.44
C VAL A 78 14.55 -20.53 4.10
N LEU A 79 14.26 -19.26 3.90
CA LEU A 79 14.91 -18.13 4.56
C LEU A 79 14.14 -17.65 5.79
N LEU A 80 12.82 -17.70 5.73
CA LEU A 80 11.92 -17.26 6.81
C LEU A 80 10.55 -17.94 6.67
N GLU A 81 10.00 -18.39 7.79
CA GLU A 81 8.57 -18.70 7.94
C GLU A 81 8.04 -17.82 9.06
N ASP A 82 7.10 -16.93 8.74
CA ASP A 82 6.55 -15.98 9.70
C ASP A 82 5.16 -15.51 9.27
N SER A 83 4.47 -14.84 10.19
CA SER A 83 3.20 -14.16 9.95
C SER A 83 3.36 -12.76 9.35
N GLU A 84 4.54 -12.16 9.48
CA GLU A 84 4.84 -10.82 8.99
C GLU A 84 6.29 -10.72 8.47
N ALA A 85 6.49 -10.06 7.33
CA ALA A 85 7.83 -9.81 6.78
C ALA A 85 7.91 -8.42 6.13
N TRP A 86 9.01 -7.70 6.40
CA TRP A 86 9.24 -6.36 5.88
C TRP A 86 10.32 -6.41 4.81
N LEU A 87 9.91 -6.40 3.54
CA LEU A 87 10.79 -6.62 2.41
C LEU A 87 11.22 -5.30 1.76
N CYS A 88 12.49 -5.23 1.38
CA CYS A 88 13.05 -4.07 0.72
C CYS A 88 12.43 -3.86 -0.65
N ARG A 89 12.00 -2.64 -0.96
CA ARG A 89 11.64 -2.21 -2.33
C ARG A 89 12.47 -1.06 -2.89
N CYS A 90 13.35 -0.48 -2.09
CA CYS A 90 14.19 0.65 -2.51
C CYS A 90 15.51 0.23 -3.18
N GLY A 91 15.94 -1.03 -3.02
CA GLY A 91 17.20 -1.54 -3.56
C GLY A 91 18.45 -1.23 -2.73
N ALA A 92 18.35 -0.48 -1.64
CA ALA A 92 19.51 0.02 -0.88
C ALA A 92 19.78 -0.70 0.45
N SER A 93 18.96 -1.69 0.84
CA SER A 93 19.16 -2.41 2.10
C SER A 93 20.46 -3.21 2.08
N LYS A 94 21.15 -3.26 3.22
CA LYS A 94 22.35 -4.06 3.46
C LYS A 94 22.01 -5.45 4.02
N LYS A 95 20.73 -5.71 4.29
CA LYS A 95 20.20 -6.97 4.80
C LYS A 95 19.16 -7.55 3.83
N MET A 96 19.44 -7.44 2.52
CA MET A 96 18.54 -7.99 1.50
C MET A 96 18.23 -9.46 1.79
N PRO A 97 16.98 -9.91 1.58
CA PRO A 97 15.83 -9.22 0.98
C PRO A 97 15.06 -8.28 1.94
N PHE A 98 15.44 -8.23 3.22
CA PHE A 98 14.71 -7.49 4.25
C PHE A 98 14.99 -6.00 4.20
N CYS A 99 14.04 -5.20 4.68
CA CYS A 99 14.24 -3.78 4.89
C CYS A 99 14.99 -3.52 6.19
N ASP A 100 16.08 -2.73 6.12
CA ASP A 100 16.89 -2.31 7.27
C ASP A 100 16.78 -0.80 7.58
N GLY A 101 15.87 -0.10 6.90
CA GLY A 101 15.70 1.35 7.02
C GLY A 101 16.53 2.19 6.04
N SER A 102 17.38 1.58 5.21
CA SER A 102 18.23 2.30 4.25
C SER A 102 17.47 3.15 3.23
N HIS A 103 16.16 2.91 3.02
CA HIS A 103 15.30 3.73 2.15
C HIS A 103 15.31 5.23 2.52
N LYS A 104 15.51 5.57 3.79
CA LYS A 104 15.59 6.96 4.25
C LYS A 104 16.87 7.66 3.79
N GLN A 105 17.98 6.93 3.79
CA GLN A 105 19.29 7.47 3.38
C GLN A 105 19.46 7.44 1.86
N ALA A 106 18.80 6.48 1.21
CA ALA A 106 18.80 6.34 -0.25
C ALA A 106 17.82 7.28 -0.96
N ASP A 107 17.14 8.18 -0.22
CA ASP A 107 16.18 9.15 -0.76
C ASP A 107 15.10 8.49 -1.64
N PHE A 108 14.59 7.34 -1.16
CA PHE A 108 13.64 6.56 -1.93
C PHE A 108 12.24 7.18 -1.83
N HIS A 109 11.73 7.66 -2.97
CA HIS A 109 10.40 8.26 -3.07
C HIS A 109 9.45 7.43 -3.94
N HIS A 110 8.34 7.01 -3.34
CA HIS A 110 7.21 6.39 -4.01
C HIS A 110 6.01 6.30 -3.06
N ALA A 111 4.92 7.00 -3.36
CA ALA A 111 3.77 7.13 -2.47
C ALA A 111 2.90 5.86 -2.37
N GLY A 112 3.05 4.92 -3.30
CA GLY A 112 2.36 3.63 -3.28
C GLY A 112 1.25 3.50 -4.31
N GLU A 113 1.16 4.46 -5.23
CA GLU A 113 0.34 4.44 -6.42
C GLU A 113 0.74 3.31 -7.38
N PHE A 114 -0.24 2.65 -7.99
CA PHE A 114 -0.01 1.67 -9.04
C PHE A 114 -1.27 1.39 -9.86
N GLU A 115 -1.04 0.89 -11.08
CA GLU A 115 -2.07 0.27 -11.91
C GLU A 115 -1.72 -1.19 -12.12
N ASP A 116 -2.74 -2.03 -12.30
CA ASP A 116 -2.52 -3.46 -12.39
C ASP A 116 -3.35 -4.15 -13.48
N ALA A 117 -2.80 -4.17 -14.70
CA ALA A 117 -3.48 -4.69 -15.89
C ALA A 117 -3.76 -6.20 -15.89
N ARG A 118 -3.24 -6.97 -14.93
CA ARG A 118 -3.50 -8.40 -14.84
C ARG A 118 -4.51 -8.73 -13.73
N ALA A 119 -5.11 -7.74 -13.04
CA ALA A 119 -5.77 -7.90 -11.74
C ALA A 119 -6.76 -9.08 -11.71
N GLU A 120 -6.80 -9.77 -10.58
CA GLU A 120 -7.71 -10.91 -10.36
C GLU A 120 -8.84 -10.47 -9.42
N THR A 121 -9.93 -11.25 -9.40
CA THR A 121 -10.98 -11.16 -8.37
C THR A 121 -10.93 -12.45 -7.59
N LEU A 122 -10.44 -12.39 -6.35
CA LEU A 122 -10.25 -13.53 -5.47
C LEU A 122 -11.20 -13.40 -4.29
N GLU A 123 -12.04 -14.42 -4.08
CA GLU A 123 -12.99 -14.47 -2.97
C GLU A 123 -12.29 -14.65 -1.62
N ASP A 124 -11.17 -15.39 -1.62
CA ASP A 124 -10.35 -15.66 -0.45
C ASP A 124 -8.88 -15.42 -0.76
N THR A 125 -8.17 -14.83 0.19
CA THR A 125 -6.72 -14.60 0.13
C THR A 125 -5.98 -15.33 1.24
N SER A 126 -6.65 -16.21 1.98
CA SER A 126 -6.04 -17.05 3.02
C SER A 126 -5.14 -18.15 2.44
N GLY A 127 -4.40 -18.82 3.32
CA GLY A 127 -3.48 -19.91 2.99
C GLY A 127 -2.05 -19.45 2.68
N PRO A 128 -1.19 -20.36 2.21
CA PRO A 128 0.24 -20.09 2.07
C PRO A 128 0.55 -18.99 1.04
N LEU A 129 1.37 -18.03 1.45
CA LEU A 129 2.01 -17.05 0.59
C LEU A 129 3.51 -17.36 0.49
N GLN A 130 3.89 -18.03 -0.58
CA GLN A 130 5.28 -18.28 -0.90
C GLN A 130 5.87 -17.07 -1.62
N ILE A 131 6.93 -16.49 -1.07
CA ILE A 131 7.73 -15.44 -1.70
C ILE A 131 9.12 -16.00 -1.96
N THR A 132 9.63 -15.88 -3.18
CA THR A 132 10.95 -16.36 -3.56
C THR A 132 11.81 -15.17 -3.98
N VAL A 133 12.95 -15.02 -3.32
CA VAL A 133 13.97 -14.03 -3.64
C VAL A 133 14.73 -14.51 -4.86
N LYS A 134 14.57 -13.83 -5.99
CA LYS A 134 15.36 -14.13 -7.19
C LYS A 134 16.71 -13.40 -7.09
N PRO A 135 17.85 -14.11 -7.24
CA PRO A 135 19.18 -13.52 -7.20
C PRO A 135 19.26 -12.35 -8.17
N ASN A 136 19.77 -11.20 -7.70
CA ASN A 136 19.98 -9.99 -8.51
C ASN A 136 18.72 -9.49 -9.24
N ALA A 137 17.53 -9.84 -8.73
CA ALA A 137 16.26 -9.67 -9.43
C ALA A 137 15.09 -9.40 -8.48
N MET A 138 13.89 -9.88 -8.81
CA MET A 138 12.61 -9.56 -8.14
C MET A 138 12.31 -10.46 -6.94
N LEU A 139 11.25 -10.11 -6.21
CA LEU A 139 10.56 -11.00 -5.30
C LEU A 139 9.40 -11.65 -6.07
N SER A 140 9.50 -12.92 -6.46
CA SER A 140 8.38 -13.63 -7.09
C SER A 140 7.48 -14.21 -6.01
N PHE A 141 6.17 -14.05 -6.12
CA PHE A 141 5.24 -14.63 -5.14
C PHE A 141 4.23 -15.58 -5.81
N ARG A 142 3.75 -16.54 -5.02
CA ARG A 142 2.64 -17.45 -5.31
C ARG A 142 1.80 -17.62 -4.06
N GLY A 143 0.48 -17.62 -4.23
CA GLY A 143 -0.49 -17.55 -3.14
C GLY A 143 -1.44 -16.38 -3.38
N ALA A 144 -2.71 -16.59 -3.04
CA ALA A 144 -3.74 -15.55 -3.15
C ALA A 144 -3.40 -14.41 -2.17
N VAL A 145 -3.31 -13.17 -2.66
CA VAL A 145 -2.87 -12.03 -1.87
C VAL A 145 -3.55 -10.74 -2.33
N THR A 146 -3.84 -9.88 -1.37
CA THR A 146 -4.25 -8.49 -1.61
C THR A 146 -3.03 -7.57 -1.53
N ILE A 147 -2.73 -6.85 -2.60
CA ILE A 147 -1.67 -5.83 -2.62
C ILE A 147 -2.33 -4.46 -2.52
N ARG A 148 -1.89 -3.60 -1.59
CA ARG A 148 -2.52 -2.29 -1.35
C ARG A 148 -1.53 -1.21 -0.96
N SER A 149 -1.83 0.05 -1.27
CA SER A 149 -1.15 1.20 -0.66
C SER A 149 -1.50 1.30 0.83
N GLU A 150 -0.60 1.89 1.64
CA GLU A 150 -0.83 2.10 3.08
C GLU A 150 -2.08 2.96 3.37
N ASP A 151 -2.44 3.85 2.46
CA ASP A 151 -3.66 4.68 2.55
C ASP A 151 -4.93 4.02 1.98
N GLY A 152 -4.81 2.80 1.43
CA GLY A 152 -5.91 2.04 0.83
C GLY A 152 -6.46 2.57 -0.51
N ARG A 153 -5.92 3.65 -1.07
CA ARG A 153 -6.40 4.22 -2.34
C ARG A 153 -6.15 3.32 -3.54
N PHE A 154 -5.07 2.55 -3.52
CA PHE A 154 -4.70 1.60 -4.57
C PHE A 154 -4.75 0.19 -4.01
N GLN A 155 -5.46 -0.70 -4.70
CA GLN A 155 -5.58 -2.10 -4.32
C GLN A 155 -5.73 -3.00 -5.55
N THR A 156 -5.16 -4.20 -5.47
CA THR A 156 -5.35 -5.27 -6.45
C THR A 156 -5.25 -6.64 -5.76
N GLN A 157 -5.75 -7.68 -6.40
CA GLN A 157 -5.60 -9.06 -5.97
C GLN A 157 -4.85 -9.88 -7.02
N ARG A 158 -4.05 -10.83 -6.55
CA ARG A 158 -3.13 -11.65 -7.33
C ARG A 158 -3.03 -13.04 -6.70
N SER A 159 -2.96 -14.09 -7.51
CA SER A 159 -2.52 -15.42 -7.05
C SER A 159 -1.03 -15.66 -7.28
N ARG A 160 -0.40 -14.84 -8.12
CA ARG A 160 1.03 -14.88 -8.43
C ARG A 160 1.51 -13.57 -9.02
N GLY A 161 2.80 -13.28 -8.90
CA GLY A 161 3.39 -12.11 -9.51
C GLY A 161 4.87 -11.92 -9.15
N ALA A 162 5.37 -10.74 -9.49
CA ALA A 162 6.75 -10.35 -9.26
C ALA A 162 6.80 -8.90 -8.77
N LEU A 163 7.34 -8.68 -7.59
CA LEU A 163 7.49 -7.36 -6.98
C LEU A 163 8.92 -6.84 -7.16
N CYS A 164 9.02 -5.55 -7.47
CA CYS A 164 10.29 -4.86 -7.58
C CYS A 164 10.95 -4.77 -6.19
N ARG A 165 12.21 -5.23 -6.09
CA ARG A 165 13.07 -4.94 -4.94
C ARG A 165 14.29 -4.07 -5.26
N CYS A 166 14.56 -3.81 -6.54
CA CYS A 166 15.72 -3.02 -6.97
C CYS A 166 15.51 -1.49 -6.89
N GLY A 167 14.28 -1.02 -6.64
CA GLY A 167 13.95 0.41 -6.59
C GLY A 167 13.82 1.11 -7.95
N GLN A 168 14.13 0.46 -9.07
CA GLN A 168 14.24 1.12 -10.39
C GLN A 168 13.10 0.79 -11.38
N SER A 169 12.10 0.00 -10.96
CA SER A 169 10.96 -0.28 -11.83
C SER A 169 10.17 0.98 -12.16
N GLN A 170 9.69 1.10 -13.39
CA GLN A 170 8.75 2.14 -13.84
C GLN A 170 7.28 1.70 -13.66
N LYS A 171 7.06 0.46 -13.21
CA LYS A 171 5.74 -0.13 -12.95
C LYS A 171 5.61 -0.62 -11.51
N LYS A 172 6.23 0.10 -10.57
CA LYS A 172 6.16 -0.21 -9.14
C LYS A 172 4.69 -0.35 -8.71
N PRO A 173 4.39 -1.29 -7.79
CA PRO A 173 5.31 -2.15 -7.06
C PRO A 173 5.80 -3.37 -7.87
N PHE A 174 5.34 -3.57 -9.09
CA PHE A 174 5.66 -4.76 -9.88
C PHE A 174 7.04 -4.67 -10.52
N CYS A 175 7.63 -5.82 -10.83
CA CYS A 175 8.87 -5.88 -11.59
C CYS A 175 8.60 -5.81 -13.10
N ASP A 176 9.32 -4.92 -13.78
CA ASP A 176 9.34 -4.71 -15.24
C ASP A 176 10.71 -5.02 -15.87
N ALA A 177 11.56 -5.75 -15.13
CA ALA A 177 12.92 -6.13 -15.50
C ALA A 177 13.97 -5.00 -15.48
N SER A 178 13.67 -3.81 -14.94
CA SER A 178 14.66 -2.74 -14.77
C SER A 178 15.89 -3.14 -13.93
N HIS A 179 15.79 -4.17 -13.09
CA HIS A 179 16.93 -4.73 -12.34
C HIS A 179 18.11 -5.13 -13.24
N LYS A 180 17.84 -5.56 -14.48
CA LYS A 180 18.89 -5.88 -15.46
C LYS A 180 19.63 -4.63 -15.93
N GLN A 181 18.89 -3.55 -16.16
CA GLN A 181 19.42 -2.29 -16.70
C GLN A 181 20.16 -1.49 -15.65
N CYS A 182 19.67 -1.48 -14.41
CA CYS A 182 20.32 -0.77 -13.30
C CYS A 182 21.46 -1.57 -12.64
N GLY A 183 21.79 -2.76 -13.17
CA GLY A 183 22.87 -3.61 -12.63
C GLY A 183 22.64 -3.98 -11.16
N PHE A 184 21.39 -4.27 -10.79
CA PHE A 184 21.04 -4.55 -9.41
C PHE A 184 21.75 -5.81 -8.91
N VAL A 185 22.53 -5.68 -7.83
CA VAL A 185 23.23 -6.77 -7.17
C VAL A 185 22.71 -6.93 -5.75
N ALA A 186 22.16 -8.10 -5.46
CA ALA A 186 21.78 -8.54 -4.12
C ALA A 186 21.45 -10.03 -4.21
N ASP A 187 22.21 -10.84 -3.48
CA ASP A 187 21.91 -12.26 -3.30
C ASP A 187 21.03 -12.45 -2.07
#